data_AF-A0A1G7FDT3-F1
#
_entry.id   AF-A0A1G7FDT3-F1
#
_cell.length_a   1.000
_cell.length_b   1.000
_cell.length_c   1.000
_cell.angle_alpha   90.00
_cell.angle_beta   90.00
_cell.angle_gamma   90.00
#
_symmetry.space_group_name_H-M   'P 1'
#
loop_
_entity.id
_entity.type
_entity.pdbx_description
1 polymer ?
#
loop_
_entity_poly.entity_id
_entity_poly.type
_entity_poly.pdbx_seq_one_letter_code
_entity_poly.pdbx_strand_id
1 'polypeptide(L)'
;MAEGDGVADQGIRVRLSGSADESDIDALKSWLEREQPLEALVREGRLVIQVRSDTAGAGERGSPMGLGMEIFLAFVGGASGELLRRVTGTVERAFHAWQENRRDVESGDPPDGRVDAVTPDER
;
A
#
# COMPACT_ATOMS: atom_id res chain seq x y z
N MET A 1 9.34 -25.20 16.72
CA MET A 1 8.51 -24.89 15.55
C MET A 1 8.03 -23.47 15.75
N ALA A 2 8.64 -22.51 15.06
CA ALA A 2 8.16 -21.12 15.02
C ALA A 2 7.61 -20.95 13.60
N GLU A 3 6.36 -21.37 13.45
CA GLU A 3 5.61 -21.21 12.21
C GLU A 3 5.03 -19.79 12.20
N GLY A 4 5.33 -19.04 11.14
CA GLY A 4 4.40 -18.03 10.62
C GLY A 4 4.53 -16.60 11.17
N ASP A 5 5.67 -15.95 10.99
CA ASP A 5 5.69 -14.49 10.80
C ASP A 5 6.71 -14.17 9.68
N GLY A 6 6.43 -14.72 8.50
CA GLY A 6 7.21 -14.52 7.28
C GLY A 6 6.64 -13.38 6.44
N VAL A 7 6.09 -12.35 7.09
CA VAL A 7 5.74 -11.11 6.40
C VAL A 7 7.05 -10.39 6.17
N ALA A 8 7.49 -10.31 4.91
CA ALA A 8 8.70 -9.59 4.60
C ALA A 8 8.63 -8.17 5.15
N ASP A 9 9.65 -7.82 5.94
CA ASP A 9 9.93 -6.45 6.39
C ASP A 9 10.28 -5.53 5.21
N GLN A 10 10.46 -6.12 4.01
CA GLN A 10 10.61 -5.43 2.75
C GLN A 10 9.29 -5.37 1.96
N GLY A 11 8.84 -4.17 1.65
CA GLY A 11 7.61 -3.95 0.92
C GLY A 11 7.40 -2.50 0.47
N ILE A 12 6.17 -2.19 0.09
CA ILE A 12 5.74 -0.84 -0.28
C ILE A 12 4.50 -0.52 0.54
N ARG A 13 4.49 0.66 1.15
CA ARG A 13 3.40 1.15 1.97
C ARG A 13 2.68 2.27 1.24
N VAL A 14 1.36 2.16 1.15
CA VAL A 14 0.47 3.20 0.64
C VAL A 14 -0.39 3.69 1.79
N ARG A 15 -0.22 4.95 2.18
CA ARG A 15 -1.02 5.61 3.21
C ARG A 15 -2.01 6.55 2.53
N LEU A 16 -3.29 6.42 2.85
CA LEU A 16 -4.27 7.45 2.54
C LEU A 16 -4.36 8.42 3.73
N SER A 17 -4.48 9.71 3.45
CA SER A 17 -4.63 10.78 4.44
C SER A 17 -5.92 11.56 4.17
N GLY A 18 -6.40 12.28 5.18
CA GLY A 18 -7.60 13.12 5.06
C GLY A 18 -8.90 12.34 5.24
N SER A 19 -9.88 12.58 4.38
CA SER A 19 -11.25 12.02 4.46
C SER A 19 -11.38 10.58 3.93
N ALA A 20 -10.28 9.85 3.82
CA ALA A 20 -10.30 8.48 3.30
C ALA A 20 -11.10 7.55 4.22
N ASP A 21 -12.02 6.78 3.64
CA ASP A 21 -12.82 5.79 4.33
C ASP A 21 -12.33 4.35 4.02
N GLU A 22 -12.81 3.35 4.78
CA GLU A 22 -12.58 1.92 4.50
C GLU A 22 -12.92 1.54 3.06
N SER A 23 -13.97 2.14 2.50
CA SER A 23 -14.39 1.90 1.11
C SER A 23 -13.31 2.31 0.10
N ASP A 24 -12.54 3.35 0.42
CA ASP A 24 -11.47 3.88 -0.46
C ASP A 24 -10.25 2.97 -0.44
N ILE A 25 -9.94 2.44 0.74
CA ILE A 25 -8.87 1.46 0.94
C ILE A 25 -9.18 0.17 0.16
N ASP A 26 -10.43 -0.33 0.22
CA ASP A 26 -10.81 -1.54 -0.51
C ASP A 26 -10.83 -1.32 -2.03
N ALA A 27 -11.32 -0.16 -2.48
CA ALA A 27 -11.31 0.22 -3.89
C ALA A 27 -9.88 0.34 -4.44
N LEU A 28 -8.98 1.00 -3.71
CA LEU A 28 -7.57 1.12 -4.10
C LEU A 28 -6.85 -0.23 -4.07
N LYS A 29 -7.12 -1.07 -3.06
CA LYS A 29 -6.58 -2.43 -3.01
C LYS A 29 -6.98 -3.22 -4.27
N SER A 30 -8.27 -3.24 -4.58
CA SER A 30 -8.83 -3.93 -5.75
C SER A 30 -8.24 -3.40 -7.06
N TRP A 31 -7.97 -2.09 -7.14
CA TRP A 31 -7.28 -1.48 -8.27
C TRP A 31 -5.84 -2.02 -8.40
N LEU A 32 -5.06 -1.99 -7.32
CA LEU A 32 -3.67 -2.43 -7.31
C LEU A 32 -3.51 -3.94 -7.60
N GLU A 33 -4.45 -4.78 -7.16
CA GLU A 33 -4.44 -6.22 -7.44
C GLU A 33 -4.61 -6.54 -8.95
N ARG A 34 -5.17 -5.61 -9.71
CA ARG A 34 -5.44 -5.76 -11.16
C ARG A 34 -4.45 -5.00 -12.03
N GLU A 35 -3.60 -4.18 -11.42
CA GLU A 35 -2.67 -3.34 -12.16
C GLU A 35 -1.48 -4.15 -12.66
N GLN A 36 -1.04 -3.93 -13.90
CA GLN A 36 0.19 -4.56 -14.40
C GLN A 36 1.41 -3.68 -14.10
N PRO A 37 2.54 -4.24 -13.61
CA PRO A 37 2.84 -5.67 -13.42
C PRO A 37 2.47 -6.26 -12.04
N LEU A 38 1.74 -5.57 -11.18
CA LEU A 38 1.43 -6.04 -9.82
C LEU A 38 0.62 -7.35 -9.82
N GLU A 39 -0.40 -7.45 -10.67
CA GLU A 39 -1.23 -8.64 -10.83
C GLU A 39 -0.37 -9.89 -11.09
N ALA A 40 0.62 -9.78 -11.98
CA ALA A 40 1.52 -10.89 -12.31
C ALA A 40 2.31 -11.34 -11.08
N LEU A 41 2.89 -10.40 -10.34
CA LEU A 41 3.67 -10.70 -9.13
C LEU A 41 2.81 -11.33 -8.03
N VAL A 42 1.55 -10.90 -7.88
CA VAL A 42 0.59 -11.50 -6.95
C VAL A 42 0.26 -12.93 -7.38
N ARG A 43 -0.04 -13.15 -8.66
CA ARG A 43 -0.35 -14.47 -9.22
C ARG A 43 0.82 -15.45 -9.13
N GLU A 44 2.04 -14.96 -9.28
CA GLU A 44 3.28 -15.73 -9.09
C GLU A 44 3.60 -16.01 -7.62
N GLY A 45 2.83 -15.46 -6.66
CA GLY A 45 3.08 -15.60 -5.23
C GLY A 45 4.32 -14.85 -4.74
N ARG A 46 4.81 -13.86 -5.51
CA ARG A 46 6.00 -13.04 -5.21
C ARG A 46 5.65 -11.74 -4.50
N LEU A 47 4.39 -11.33 -4.53
CA LEU A 47 3.87 -10.13 -3.89
C LEU A 47 2.56 -10.45 -3.18
N VAL A 48 2.36 -9.92 -1.97
CA VAL A 48 1.10 -10.04 -1.23
C VAL A 48 0.63 -8.63 -0.89
N ILE A 49 -0.60 -8.29 -1.25
CA ILE A 49 -1.22 -6.99 -0.97
C ILE A 49 -2.18 -7.16 0.21
N GLN A 50 -1.94 -6.41 1.30
CA GLN A 50 -2.70 -6.52 2.54
C GLN A 50 -3.11 -5.14 3.04
N VAL A 51 -4.32 -5.02 3.60
CA VAL A 51 -4.70 -3.86 4.40
C VAL A 51 -4.16 -4.05 5.81
N ARG A 52 -3.52 -3.02 6.37
CA ARG A 52 -3.06 -2.99 7.74
C ARG A 52 -3.62 -1.77 8.45
N SER A 53 -3.82 -1.91 9.76
CA SER A 53 -3.95 -0.76 10.64
C SER A 53 -2.56 -0.15 10.85
N ASP A 54 -2.45 1.16 10.74
CA ASP A 54 -1.26 1.93 11.09
C ASP A 54 -1.00 1.76 12.60
N THR A 55 -0.21 0.76 12.95
CA THR A 55 0.27 0.57 14.32
C THR A 55 1.47 1.47 14.62
N ALA A 56 2.03 2.17 13.63
CA ALA A 56 3.18 3.07 13.80
C ALA A 56 2.79 4.48 14.28
N GLY A 57 1.53 4.91 14.11
CA GLY A 57 1.00 6.19 14.58
C GLY A 57 0.52 6.23 16.03
N ALA A 58 0.68 5.15 16.82
CA ALA A 58 0.34 5.16 18.25
C ALA A 58 1.31 6.02 19.11
N GLY A 59 2.35 6.59 18.50
CA GLY A 59 3.35 7.45 19.16
C GLY A 59 3.12 8.95 19.05
N GLU A 60 2.31 9.45 18.10
CA GLU A 60 2.04 10.87 17.96
C GLU A 60 0.67 11.21 18.54
N ARG A 61 0.66 11.52 19.83
CA ARG A 61 -0.47 12.11 20.54
C ARG A 61 -0.99 13.32 19.76
N GLY A 62 -2.16 13.22 19.12
CA GLY A 62 -2.92 14.45 18.81
C GLY A 62 -3.93 14.49 17.68
N SER A 63 -4.16 13.46 16.86
CA SER A 63 -5.17 13.55 15.80
C SER A 63 -6.46 12.78 16.16
N PRO A 64 -7.56 13.48 16.51
CA PRO A 64 -8.86 12.86 16.72
C PRO A 64 -9.51 12.60 15.36
N MET A 65 -9.99 11.37 15.15
CA MET A 65 -10.74 10.86 13.98
C MET A 65 -9.91 10.52 12.73
N GLY A 66 -9.91 9.23 12.42
CA GLY A 66 -9.33 8.61 11.22
C GLY A 66 -8.61 7.34 11.61
N LEU A 67 -9.24 6.18 11.44
CA LEU A 67 -8.56 4.90 11.53
C LEU A 67 -7.42 4.95 10.51
N GLY A 68 -6.18 5.10 10.96
CA GLY A 68 -5.03 5.10 10.06
C GLY A 68 -4.95 3.73 9.39
N MET A 69 -5.48 3.59 8.19
CA MET A 69 -5.40 2.36 7.41
C MET A 69 -4.37 2.55 6.31
N GLU A 70 -3.61 1.50 6.05
CA GLU A 70 -2.60 1.48 5.00
C GLU A 70 -2.76 0.22 4.14
N ILE A 71 -2.32 0.31 2.89
CA ILE A 71 -2.13 -0.86 2.04
C ILE A 71 -0.64 -1.17 2.02
N PHE A 72 -0.27 -2.39 2.41
CA PHE A 72 1.09 -2.88 2.38
C PHE A 72 1.25 -3.96 1.32
N LEU A 73 2.16 -3.74 0.38
CA LEU A 73 2.56 -4.68 -0.65
C LEU A 73 3.87 -5.35 -0.21
N ALA A 74 3.79 -6.57 0.31
CA ALA A 74 4.92 -7.34 0.84
C ALA A 74 5.55 -8.23 -0.23
N PHE A 75 6.88 -8.22 -0.37
CA PHE A 75 7.57 -9.14 -1.29
C PHE A 75 7.86 -10.48 -0.63
N VAL A 76 7.35 -11.57 -1.20
CA VAL A 76 7.60 -12.92 -0.67
C VAL A 76 9.04 -13.33 -1.01
N GLY A 77 9.86 -13.57 0.00
CA GLY A 77 11.27 -13.91 -0.16
C GLY A 77 12.20 -12.73 -0.48
N GLY A 78 11.70 -11.49 -0.35
CA GLY A 78 12.45 -10.26 -0.61
C GLY A 78 12.41 -9.80 -2.07
N ALA A 79 12.94 -8.61 -2.34
CA ALA A 79 13.06 -8.07 -3.68
C ALA A 79 14.45 -7.45 -3.91
N SER A 80 14.96 -7.53 -5.14
CA SER A 80 16.13 -6.74 -5.51
C SER A 80 15.78 -5.25 -5.45
N GLY A 81 16.78 -4.39 -5.20
CA GLY A 81 16.56 -2.93 -5.17
C GLY A 81 15.98 -2.38 -6.48
N GLU A 82 16.32 -2.99 -7.62
CA GLU A 82 15.73 -2.63 -8.92
C GLU A 82 14.25 -3.03 -9.02
N LEU A 83 13.89 -4.23 -8.56
CA LEU A 83 12.50 -4.68 -8.54
C LEU A 83 11.68 -3.81 -7.60
N LEU A 84 12.19 -3.52 -6.40
CA LEU A 84 11.54 -2.64 -5.42
C LEU A 84 11.26 -1.26 -6.06
N ARG A 85 12.29 -0.60 -6.60
CA ARG A 85 12.13 0.71 -7.27
C ARG A 85 11.12 0.67 -8.42
N ARG A 86 11.15 -0.39 -9.23
CA ARG A 86 10.21 -0.55 -10.35
C ARG A 86 8.77 -0.67 -9.86
N VAL A 87 8.54 -1.50 -8.84
CA VAL A 87 7.20 -1.71 -8.28
C VAL A 87 6.72 -0.46 -7.56
N THR A 88 7.57 0.25 -6.80
CA THR A 88 7.23 1.55 -6.20
C THR A 88 6.73 2.54 -7.25
N GLY A 89 7.49 2.73 -8.33
CA GLY A 89 7.08 3.64 -9.42
C GLY A 89 5.83 3.17 -10.19
N THR A 90 5.52 1.87 -10.17
CA THR A 90 4.22 1.38 -10.65
C THR A 90 3.11 1.74 -9.67
N VAL A 91 3.28 1.50 -8.38
CA VAL A 91 2.29 1.78 -7.33
C VAL A 91 1.97 3.29 -7.29
N GLU A 92 2.99 4.16 -7.38
CA GLU A 92 2.80 5.62 -7.46
C GLU A 92 1.91 6.00 -8.65
N ARG A 93 2.23 5.51 -9.85
CA ARG A 93 1.45 5.81 -11.06
C ARG A 93 0.03 5.25 -10.99
N ALA A 94 -0.13 4.04 -10.48
CA ALA A 94 -1.43 3.40 -10.32
C ALA A 94 -2.29 4.17 -9.30
N PHE A 95 -1.70 4.63 -8.21
CA PHE A 95 -2.36 5.45 -7.20
C PHE A 95 -2.83 6.78 -7.76
N HIS A 96 -1.99 7.48 -8.54
CA HIS A 96 -2.41 8.70 -9.22
C HIS A 96 -3.54 8.45 -10.23
N ALA A 97 -3.45 7.41 -11.05
CA ALA A 97 -4.50 7.05 -12.00
C ALA A 97 -5.83 6.72 -11.29
N TRP A 98 -5.78 6.02 -10.17
CA TRP A 98 -6.96 5.75 -9.34
C TRP A 98 -7.56 7.04 -8.76
N GLN A 99 -6.75 7.96 -8.23
CA GLN A 99 -7.24 9.25 -7.72
C GLN A 99 -7.91 10.08 -8.82
N GLU A 100 -7.31 10.14 -10.00
CA GLU A 100 -7.89 10.85 -11.15
C GLU A 100 -9.23 10.24 -11.58
N ASN A 101 -9.30 8.90 -11.65
CA ASN A 101 -10.54 8.19 -11.96
C ASN A 101 -11.62 8.44 -10.90
N ARG A 102 -11.25 8.43 -9.61
CA ARG A 102 -12.19 8.71 -8.52
C ARG A 102 -12.75 10.12 -8.60
N ARG A 103 -11.90 11.12 -8.89
CA ARG A 103 -12.32 12.51 -9.07
C ARG A 103 -13.34 12.68 -10.20
N ASP A 104 -13.29 11.82 -11.22
CA ASP A 104 -14.23 11.83 -12.34
C ASP A 104 -15.55 11.10 -12.00
N VAL A 105 -15.48 10.02 -11.22
CA VAL A 105 -16.63 9.15 -10.91
C VAL A 105 -17.43 9.59 -9.68
N GLU A 106 -16.78 10.10 -8.64
CA GLU A 106 -17.41 10.51 -7.38
C GLU A 106 -17.29 12.01 -7.16
N SER A 107 -18.38 12.67 -6.75
CA SER A 107 -18.34 14.09 -6.36
C SER A 107 -17.64 14.23 -5.01
N GLY A 108 -16.35 14.55 -5.04
CA GLY A 108 -15.52 14.81 -3.89
C GLY A 108 -14.06 14.97 -4.27
N ASP A 109 -13.26 15.56 -3.38
CA ASP A 109 -11.80 15.56 -3.53
C ASP A 109 -11.29 14.13 -3.21
N PRO A 110 -10.48 13.50 -4.09
CA PRO A 110 -9.91 12.20 -3.79
C PRO A 110 -8.98 12.32 -2.57
N PRO A 111 -8.88 11.28 -1.72
CA PRO A 111 -7.98 11.33 -0.59
C PRO A 111 -6.53 11.47 -1.06
N ASP A 112 -5.79 12.38 -0.43
CA ASP A 112 -4.35 12.47 -0.61
C ASP A 112 -3.69 11.19 -0.10
N GLY A 113 -2.52 10.85 -0.64
CA GLY A 113 -1.81 9.68 -0.17
C GLY A 113 -0.34 9.68 -0.51
N ARG A 114 0.38 8.84 0.23
CA ARG A 114 1.82 8.69 0.13
C ARG A 114 2.18 7.23 -0.12
N VAL A 115 3.03 7.01 -1.11
CA VAL A 115 3.65 5.73 -1.40
C VAL A 115 5.09 5.78 -0.90
N ASP A 116 5.49 4.85 -0.05
CA ASP A 116 6.82 4.80 0.52
C ASP A 116 7.37 3.37 0.44
N ALA A 117 8.64 3.22 0.07
CA ALA A 117 9.30 1.92 0.06
C ALA A 117 9.76 1.59 1.48
N VAL A 118 9.40 0.41 1.97
CA VAL A 118 9.85 -0.09 3.28
C VAL A 118 10.94 -1.11 3.01
N THR A 119 12.16 -0.78 3.43
CA THR A 119 13.28 -1.73 3.44
C THR A 119 13.54 -2.17 4.86
N PRO A 120 13.92 -3.43 5.09
CA PRO A 120 14.44 -3.83 6.39
C PRO A 120 15.65 -2.97 6.69
N ASP A 121 15.54 -2.17 7.74
CA ASP A 121 16.65 -1.40 8.28
C ASP A 121 17.81 -2.39 8.54
N GLU A 122 19.00 -2.09 8.01
CA GLU A 122 20.20 -2.91 8.23
C GLU A 122 20.55 -2.87 9.72
N ARG A 123 19.98 -3.81 10.48
CA ARG A 123 20.15 -3.92 11.93
C ARG A 123 21.54 -4.42 12.34
#